data_AF-C7FA66-F1
#
_entry.id   AF-C7FA66-F1
#
_cell.length_a   1.000
_cell.length_b   1.000
_cell.length_c   1.000
_cell.angle_alpha   90.00
_cell.angle_beta   90.00
_cell.angle_gamma   90.00
#
_symmetry.space_group_name_H-M   'P 1'
#
loop_
_entity.id
_entity.type
_entity.pdbx_description
1 polymer ?
#
loop_
_entity_poly.entity_id
_entity_poly.type
_entity_poly.pdbx_seq_one_letter_code
_entity_poly.pdbx_strand_id
1 'polypeptide(L)'
;HLMAEYGCSWSRWISNMILSFDMTNDTFEVIDLPDSLALRLPTKVSVSKLRESLVIFESLEEMCSVSLWMMENGVQKSFTKLFTIIAQQYWSIRALGLGKSGTLIMEVKDVCYGESEIVVYECNSQSFTPIMEVKNVCSEESEINSQRFSALEIGGIRSFSTANSYTETLLLLGTS
;
A
#
# COMPACT_ATOMS: atom_id res chain seq x y z
N HIS A 1 -28.40 -1.62 -37.29
CA HIS A 1 -29.61 -1.32 -36.51
C HIS A 1 -29.45 -2.11 -35.21
N LEU A 2 -28.56 -1.72 -34.29
CA LEU A 2 -28.63 -0.67 -33.26
C LEU A 2 -29.85 -0.75 -32.33
N MET A 3 -29.53 -0.76 -31.02
CA MET A 3 -30.33 -0.65 -29.78
C MET A 3 -30.98 -1.96 -29.28
N ALA A 4 -30.91 -2.35 -28.00
CA ALA A 4 -30.60 -1.64 -26.74
C ALA A 4 -29.86 -2.60 -25.77
N GLU A 5 -28.80 -2.19 -25.07
CA GLU A 5 -28.80 -1.50 -23.76
C GLU A 5 -29.82 -2.07 -22.77
N TYR A 6 -29.33 -2.66 -21.67
CA TYR A 6 -29.56 -2.26 -20.27
C TYR A 6 -28.99 -3.35 -19.35
N GLY A 7 -27.82 -3.06 -18.79
CA GLY A 7 -27.17 -3.92 -17.82
C GLY A 7 -25.94 -3.28 -17.18
N CYS A 8 -25.91 -1.95 -17.02
CA CYS A 8 -24.96 -1.32 -16.11
C CYS A 8 -25.36 -1.65 -14.68
N SER A 9 -25.04 -2.88 -14.25
CA SER A 9 -24.89 -3.19 -12.84
C SER A 9 -23.70 -2.39 -12.35
N TRP A 10 -23.94 -1.30 -11.64
CA TRP A 10 -22.95 -0.63 -10.80
C TRP A 10 -22.57 -1.55 -9.64
N SER A 11 -21.95 -2.71 -9.94
CA SER A 11 -20.99 -3.24 -9.00
C SER A 11 -19.84 -2.25 -9.06
N ARG A 12 -19.63 -1.56 -7.95
CA ARG A 12 -18.50 -0.67 -7.70
C ARG A 12 -17.28 -1.56 -7.50
N TRP A 13 -16.51 -1.80 -8.56
CA TRP A 13 -15.37 -2.72 -8.51
C TRP A 13 -14.26 -2.05 -7.72
N ILE A 14 -13.70 -2.78 -6.76
CA ILE A 14 -12.52 -2.31 -6.06
C ILE A 14 -11.39 -2.22 -7.09
N SER A 15 -10.82 -1.03 -7.25
CA SER A 15 -9.70 -0.80 -8.15
C SER A 15 -8.68 0.10 -7.45
N ASN A 16 -7.51 -0.47 -7.17
CA ASN A 16 -6.34 0.27 -6.75
C ASN A 16 -5.57 0.74 -7.99
N MET A 17 -5.14 2.00 -7.97
CA MET A 17 -4.27 2.58 -8.99
C MET A 17 -3.24 3.47 -8.32
N ILE A 18 -2.12 3.72 -9.00
CA ILE A 18 -1.13 4.69 -8.53
C ILE A 18 -1.19 5.90 -9.44
N LEU A 19 -1.40 7.08 -8.84
CA LEU A 19 -1.23 8.36 -9.48
C LEU A 19 0.15 8.90 -9.11
N SER A 20 1.02 9.06 -10.10
CA SER A 20 2.29 9.76 -9.98
C SER A 20 2.12 11.24 -10.33
N PHE A 21 2.80 12.09 -9.57
CA PHE A 21 2.98 13.51 -9.85
C PHE A 21 4.47 13.84 -9.89
N ASP A 22 4.96 14.21 -11.07
CA ASP A 22 6.32 14.68 -11.29
C ASP A 22 6.38 16.19 -11.05
N MET A 23 7.08 16.58 -9.98
CA MET A 23 7.23 17.97 -9.54
C MET A 23 8.23 18.76 -10.39
N THR A 24 8.98 18.11 -11.29
CA THR A 24 9.96 18.79 -12.16
C THR A 24 9.34 19.38 -13.41
N ASN A 25 8.25 18.79 -13.88
CA ASN A 25 7.55 19.17 -15.10
C ASN A 25 6.04 19.37 -14.91
N ASP A 26 5.55 19.29 -13.67
CA ASP A 26 4.15 19.43 -13.28
C ASP A 26 3.22 18.46 -14.03
N THR A 27 3.66 17.22 -14.26
CA THR A 27 2.86 16.21 -14.97
C THR A 27 2.31 15.13 -14.06
N PHE A 28 1.11 14.65 -14.41
CA PHE A 28 0.48 13.51 -13.75
C PHE A 28 0.54 12.28 -14.66
N GLU A 29 0.79 11.13 -14.05
CA GLU A 29 0.79 9.86 -14.75
C GLU A 29 0.07 8.78 -13.95
N VAL A 30 -0.74 7.96 -14.61
CA VAL A 30 -1.35 6.78 -14.00
C VAL A 30 -0.43 5.58 -14.21
N ILE A 31 -0.11 4.89 -13.13
CA ILE A 31 0.64 3.64 -13.12
C ILE A 31 -0.33 2.51 -12.78
N ASP A 32 -0.57 1.65 -13.77
CA ASP A 32 -1.42 0.48 -13.61
C ASP A 32 -0.74 -0.56 -12.71
N LEU A 33 -1.54 -1.15 -11.82
CA LEU A 33 -1.12 -2.25 -10.98
C LEU A 33 -1.39 -3.59 -11.68
N PRO A 34 -0.62 -4.65 -11.38
CA PRO A 34 -1.02 -6.01 -11.72
C PRO A 34 -2.42 -6.31 -11.19
N ASP A 35 -3.23 -7.08 -11.91
CA ASP A 35 -4.60 -7.43 -11.52
C ASP A 35 -4.71 -7.95 -10.08
N SER A 36 -3.70 -8.73 -9.65
CA SER A 36 -3.63 -9.27 -8.29
C SER A 36 -3.51 -8.23 -7.20
N LEU A 37 -2.98 -7.04 -7.50
CA LEU A 37 -2.85 -5.89 -6.60
C LEU A 37 -3.98 -4.88 -6.81
N ALA A 38 -4.40 -4.67 -8.06
CA ALA A 38 -5.49 -3.76 -8.42
C ALA A 38 -6.81 -4.16 -7.74
N LEU A 39 -7.09 -5.47 -7.63
CA LEU A 39 -8.35 -6.00 -7.08
C LEU A 39 -8.32 -6.23 -5.55
N ARG A 40 -7.22 -5.89 -4.87
CA ARG A 40 -7.14 -6.02 -3.40
C ARG A 40 -7.94 -4.92 -2.71
N LEU A 41 -8.39 -5.22 -1.49
CA LEU A 41 -8.95 -4.18 -0.63
C LEU A 41 -7.92 -3.06 -0.43
N PRO A 42 -8.32 -1.77 -0.53
CA PRO A 42 -7.40 -0.65 -0.38
C PRO A 42 -6.57 -0.68 0.90
N THR A 43 -7.14 -1.17 1.99
CA THR A 43 -6.46 -1.29 3.29
C THR A 43 -5.40 -2.39 3.35
N LYS A 44 -5.29 -3.22 2.31
CA LYS A 44 -4.32 -4.33 2.21
C LYS A 44 -3.13 -3.99 1.33
N VAL A 45 -3.11 -2.82 0.71
CA VAL A 45 -2.03 -2.39 -0.18
C VAL A 45 -1.49 -1.06 0.31
N SER A 46 -0.17 -0.94 0.39
CA SER A 46 0.50 0.34 0.67
C SER A 46 1.74 0.49 -0.20
N VAL A 47 2.18 1.73 -0.37
CA VAL A 47 3.33 2.07 -1.22
C VAL A 47 4.46 2.68 -0.40
N SER A 48 5.70 2.48 -0.86
CA SER A 48 6.89 3.15 -0.34
C SER A 48 7.90 3.35 -1.46
N LYS A 49 8.83 4.29 -1.27
CA LYS A 49 9.96 4.52 -2.19
C LYS A 49 11.23 3.93 -1.59
N LEU A 50 11.97 3.17 -2.39
CA LEU A 50 13.32 2.74 -2.09
C LEU A 50 14.25 3.29 -3.17
N ARG A 51 14.91 4.42 -2.87
CA ARG A 51 15.67 5.18 -3.88
C ARG A 51 14.73 5.52 -5.04
N GLU A 52 15.07 5.10 -6.26
CA GLU A 52 14.27 5.33 -7.46
C GLU A 52 13.19 4.26 -7.68
N SER A 53 13.21 3.16 -6.92
CA SER A 53 12.25 2.07 -7.06
C SER A 53 10.98 2.31 -6.25
N LEU A 54 9.85 1.96 -6.83
CA LEU A 54 8.56 1.90 -6.14
C LEU A 54 8.39 0.52 -5.52
N VAL A 55 8.05 0.48 -4.24
CA VAL A 55 7.77 -0.74 -3.49
C VAL A 55 6.31 -0.75 -3.08
N ILE A 56 5.64 -1.88 -3.28
CA ILE A 56 4.27 -2.13 -2.84
C ILE A 56 4.29 -3.24 -1.80
N PHE A 57 3.58 -3.02 -0.70
CA PHE A 57 3.31 -4.02 0.32
C PHE A 57 1.88 -4.53 0.14
N GLU A 58 1.74 -5.84 0.03
CA GLU A 58 0.44 -6.53 -0.03
C GLU A 58 0.29 -7.37 1.25
N SER A 59 -0.66 -7.00 2.10
CA SER A 59 -1.00 -7.72 3.33
C SER A 59 -2.03 -8.81 3.06
N LEU A 60 -1.71 -10.04 3.48
CA LEU A 60 -2.61 -11.20 3.42
C LEU A 60 -2.90 -11.67 4.84
N GLU A 61 -4.01 -11.19 5.41
CA GLU A 61 -4.38 -11.45 6.81
C GLU A 61 -4.59 -12.92 7.13
N GLU A 62 -5.16 -13.68 6.20
CA GLU A 62 -5.43 -15.12 6.38
C GLU A 62 -4.16 -15.93 6.68
N MET A 63 -2.98 -15.39 6.34
CA MET A 63 -1.69 -16.07 6.52
C MET A 63 -0.69 -15.30 7.38
N CYS A 64 -1.10 -14.20 8.02
CA CYS A 64 -0.17 -13.30 8.74
C CYS A 64 1.08 -13.02 7.90
N SER A 65 0.86 -12.60 6.65
CA SER A 65 1.93 -12.47 5.67
C SER A 65 1.89 -11.14 4.92
N VAL A 66 3.07 -10.66 4.53
CA VAL A 66 3.24 -9.46 3.71
C VAL A 66 4.09 -9.82 2.51
N SER A 67 3.55 -9.59 1.32
CA SER A 67 4.28 -9.72 0.06
C SER A 67 4.87 -8.38 -0.35
N LEU A 68 6.13 -8.38 -0.76
CA LEU A 68 6.81 -7.20 -1.28
C LEU A 68 6.88 -7.30 -2.80
N TRP A 69 6.42 -6.25 -3.46
CA TRP A 69 6.50 -6.06 -4.89
C TRP A 69 7.36 -4.84 -5.19
N MET A 70 8.16 -4.89 -6.24
CA MET A 70 9.00 -3.79 -6.66
C MET A 70 8.78 -3.49 -8.14
N MET A 71 8.67 -2.22 -8.45
CA MET A 71 8.83 -1.68 -9.79
C MET A 71 10.13 -0.88 -9.80
N GLU A 72 11.13 -1.40 -10.51
CA GLU A 72 12.39 -0.69 -10.75
C GLU A 72 12.16 0.44 -11.74
N ASN A 73 12.96 1.50 -11.61
CA ASN A 73 12.94 2.60 -12.56
C ASN A 73 13.58 2.16 -13.88
N GLY A 74 12.81 2.10 -14.97
CA GLY A 74 13.24 1.57 -16.27
C GLY A 74 12.18 1.69 -17.36
N VAL A 75 12.53 1.31 -18.60
CA VAL A 75 11.68 1.47 -19.79
C VAL A 75 10.37 0.67 -19.70
N GLN A 76 10.35 -0.41 -18.91
CA GLN A 76 9.16 -1.24 -18.73
C GLN A 76 8.63 -1.09 -17.30
N LYS A 77 7.42 -0.54 -17.19
CA LYS A 77 6.68 -0.46 -15.92
C LYS A 77 6.10 -1.82 -15.57
N SER A 78 6.92 -2.69 -14.99
CA SER A 78 6.49 -4.01 -14.53
C SER A 78 6.80 -4.20 -13.05
N PHE A 79 5.81 -4.71 -12.32
CA PHE A 79 5.98 -5.07 -10.92
C PHE A 79 6.44 -6.51 -10.80
N THR A 80 7.51 -6.72 -10.04
CA THR A 80 8.04 -8.04 -9.71
C THR A 80 7.85 -8.30 -8.22
N LYS A 81 7.26 -9.44 -7.87
CA LYS A 81 7.19 -9.92 -6.49
C LYS A 81 8.58 -10.37 -6.04
N LEU A 82 9.13 -9.75 -5.01
CA LEU A 82 10.47 -10.07 -4.51
C LEU A 82 10.44 -11.24 -3.53
N PHE A 83 9.65 -11.11 -2.46
CA PHE A 83 9.52 -12.15 -1.45
C PHE A 83 8.22 -11.98 -0.64
N THR A 84 7.93 -12.95 0.20
CA THR A 84 6.81 -12.94 1.13
C THR A 84 7.32 -13.24 2.52
N ILE A 85 7.00 -12.35 3.46
CA ILE A 85 7.28 -12.52 4.87
C ILE A 85 6.09 -13.24 5.47
N ILE A 86 6.35 -14.30 6.23
CA ILE A 86 5.34 -15.07 6.94
C ILE A 86 5.71 -15.02 8.42
N ALA A 87 4.78 -14.61 9.26
CA ALA A 87 5.05 -14.47 10.69
C ALA A 87 3.89 -15.07 11.51
N GLN A 88 3.81 -16.40 11.52
CA GLN A 88 2.74 -17.16 12.17
C GLN A 88 2.72 -17.02 13.69
N GLN A 89 3.81 -16.54 14.29
CA GLN A 89 3.87 -16.24 15.73
C GLN A 89 3.06 -15.00 16.11
N TYR A 90 2.66 -14.17 15.16
CA TYR A 90 1.85 -12.97 15.38
C TYR A 90 0.41 -13.19 14.91
N TRP A 91 -0.52 -12.47 15.54
CA TRP A 91 -1.93 -12.40 15.12
C TRP A 91 -2.11 -11.59 13.84
N SER A 92 -1.34 -10.53 13.69
CA SER A 92 -1.36 -9.70 12.48
C SER A 92 -0.02 -9.01 12.29
N ILE A 93 0.36 -8.83 11.03
CA ILE A 93 1.52 -8.04 10.65
C ILE A 93 1.15 -7.05 9.55
N ARG A 94 1.79 -5.88 9.55
CA ARG A 94 1.61 -4.84 8.55
C ARG A 94 2.96 -4.18 8.26
N ALA A 95 3.32 -4.01 6.99
CA ALA A 95 4.47 -3.19 6.64
C ALA A 95 4.11 -1.71 6.77
N LEU A 96 4.93 -0.96 7.50
CA LEU A 96 4.81 0.49 7.65
C LEU A 96 5.64 1.25 6.63
N GLY A 97 6.71 0.63 6.12
CA GLY A 97 7.57 1.22 5.10
C GLY A 97 9.01 0.74 5.21
N LEU A 98 9.89 1.45 4.50
CA LEU A 98 11.33 1.18 4.49
C LEU A 98 12.08 2.29 5.22
N GLY A 99 13.01 1.91 6.08
CA GLY A 99 14.00 2.80 6.64
C GLY A 99 15.01 3.27 5.59
N LYS A 100 15.85 4.25 5.95
CA LYS A 100 16.84 4.88 5.03
C LYS A 100 17.80 3.89 4.36
N SER A 101 18.11 2.78 5.02
CA SER A 101 18.96 1.69 4.53
C SER A 101 18.23 0.67 3.65
N GLY A 102 16.91 0.81 3.45
CA GLY A 102 16.06 -0.24 2.88
C GLY A 102 15.62 -1.29 3.89
N THR A 103 15.87 -1.07 5.18
CA THR A 103 15.44 -1.95 6.26
C THR A 103 13.92 -1.91 6.39
N LEU A 104 13.27 -3.07 6.46
CA LEU A 104 11.81 -3.13 6.54
C LEU A 104 11.33 -2.82 7.96
N ILE A 105 10.39 -1.88 8.07
CA ILE A 105 9.74 -1.51 9.32
C ILE A 105 8.32 -2.07 9.29
N MET A 106 7.95 -2.80 10.32
CA MET A 106 6.66 -3.49 10.42
C MET A 106 5.98 -3.17 11.74
N GLU A 107 4.65 -3.19 11.72
CA GLU A 107 3.81 -3.30 12.90
C GLU A 107 3.42 -4.78 13.05
N VAL A 108 3.58 -5.33 14.25
CA VAL A 108 3.16 -6.69 14.60
C VAL A 108 2.21 -6.65 15.79
N LYS A 109 1.26 -7.56 15.85
CA LYS A 109 0.35 -7.72 17.00
C LYS A 109 0.42 -9.15 17.51
N ASP A 110 0.70 -9.32 18.79
CA ASP A 110 0.65 -10.62 19.44
C ASP A 110 -0.80 -11.06 19.66
N VAL A 111 -1.03 -12.37 19.60
CA VAL A 111 -2.29 -13.04 19.93
C VAL A 111 -2.72 -12.73 21.37
N CYS A 112 -1.78 -12.50 22.28
CA CYS A 112 -2.04 -12.53 23.72
C CYS A 112 -2.36 -11.17 24.36
N TYR A 113 -1.85 -10.05 23.82
CA TYR A 113 -1.79 -8.79 24.59
C TYR A 113 -2.52 -7.60 23.97
N GLY A 114 -2.97 -7.68 22.70
CA GLY A 114 -3.66 -6.58 22.03
C GLY A 114 -2.80 -5.32 21.82
N GLU A 115 -1.58 -5.28 22.38
CA GLU A 115 -0.58 -4.25 22.12
C GLU A 115 0.08 -4.52 20.76
N SER A 116 0.38 -3.43 20.06
CA SER A 116 1.06 -3.48 18.77
C SER A 116 2.51 -3.08 18.98
N GLU A 117 3.45 -3.75 18.33
CA GLU A 117 4.87 -3.41 18.39
C GLU A 117 5.35 -2.98 17.00
N ILE A 118 6.17 -1.93 16.97
CA ILE A 118 6.95 -1.62 15.78
C ILE A 118 8.27 -2.36 15.87
N VAL A 119 8.56 -3.12 14.82
CA VAL A 119 9.73 -3.96 14.69
C VAL A 119 10.48 -3.65 13.40
N VAL A 120 11.78 -3.89 13.43
CA VAL A 120 12.61 -4.01 12.24
C VAL A 120 12.64 -5.47 11.82
N TYR A 121 12.33 -5.74 10.56
CA TYR A 121 12.49 -7.07 9.96
C TYR A 121 13.77 -7.14 9.15
N GLU A 122 14.62 -8.12 9.48
CA GLU A 122 15.84 -8.42 8.77
C GLU A 122 15.65 -9.66 7.89
N CYS A 123 15.76 -9.49 6.57
CA CYS A 123 15.42 -10.54 5.60
C CYS A 123 16.37 -11.74 5.66
N ASN A 124 17.66 -11.50 5.93
CA ASN A 124 18.69 -12.54 5.92
C ASN A 124 18.53 -13.52 7.09
N SER A 125 18.26 -12.99 8.29
CA SER A 125 18.04 -13.77 9.50
C SER A 125 16.58 -14.13 9.73
N GLN A 126 15.66 -13.57 8.94
CA GLN A 126 14.21 -13.68 9.11
C GLN A 126 13.74 -13.33 10.53
N SER A 127 14.40 -12.34 11.14
CA SER A 127 14.19 -11.98 12.54
C SER A 127 13.47 -10.65 12.68
N PHE A 128 12.65 -10.55 13.73
CA PHE A 128 11.95 -9.32 14.12
C PHE A 128 12.63 -8.74 15.36
N THR A 129 13.08 -7.49 15.26
CA THR A 129 13.72 -6.77 16.37
C THR A 129 12.82 -5.64 16.81
N PRO A 130 12.25 -5.68 18.03
CA PRO A 130 11.43 -4.59 18.57
C PRO A 130 12.21 -3.28 18.65
N ILE A 131 11.57 -2.19 18.20
CA ILE A 131 12.12 -0.83 18.32
C ILE A 131 11.20 0.12 19.09
N MET A 132 9.89 -0.16 19.17
CA MET A 132 8.94 0.63 19.95
C MET A 132 7.66 -0.16 20.26
N GLU A 133 7.16 -0.05 21.50
CA GLU A 133 5.82 -0.51 21.88
C GLU A 133 4.78 0.58 21.57
N VAL A 134 3.66 0.18 20.96
CA VAL A 134 2.53 1.07 20.64
C VAL A 134 1.33 0.67 21.48
N LYS A 135 1.00 1.52 22.46
CA LYS A 135 -0.19 1.37 23.30
C LYS A 135 -1.38 2.03 22.60
N ASN A 136 -2.35 1.20 22.21
CA ASN A 136 -3.66 1.53 21.61
C ASN A 136 -3.87 2.99 21.20
N VAL A 137 -3.57 3.30 19.94
CA VAL A 137 -4.20 4.40 19.22
C VAL A 137 -5.26 3.78 18.33
N CYS A 138 -6.52 3.97 18.67
CA CYS A 138 -7.63 3.65 17.76
C CYS A 138 -7.44 4.50 16.50
N SER A 139 -7.36 3.86 15.33
CA SER A 139 -7.18 4.54 14.05
C SER A 139 -8.49 5.24 13.63
N GLU A 140 -8.77 6.39 14.23
CA GLU A 140 -9.72 7.38 13.71
C GLU A 140 -9.07 8.12 12.52
N GLU A 141 -8.79 7.41 11.43
CA GLU A 141 -8.23 7.99 10.20
C GLU A 141 -9.31 8.27 9.13
N SER A 142 -10.59 7.98 9.40
CA SER A 142 -11.62 8.00 8.34
C SER A 142 -12.17 9.38 7.98
N GLU A 143 -12.33 10.31 8.94
CA GLU A 143 -13.10 11.55 8.70
C GLU A 143 -12.27 12.70 8.11
N ILE A 144 -10.99 12.84 8.47
CA ILE A 144 -10.12 13.94 7.99
C ILE A 144 -9.82 13.81 6.48
N ASN A 145 -9.90 12.60 5.95
CA ASN A 145 -9.38 12.26 4.63
C ASN A 145 -10.37 12.55 3.48
N SER A 146 -11.69 12.53 3.71
CA SER A 146 -12.69 12.77 2.66
C SER A 146 -12.63 14.20 2.07
N GLN A 147 -12.27 15.21 2.88
CA GLN A 147 -12.31 16.61 2.45
C GLN A 147 -11.17 16.98 1.48
N ARG A 148 -9.97 16.38 1.61
CA ARG A 148 -8.78 16.75 0.83
C ARG A 148 -8.80 16.25 -0.62
N PHE A 149 -9.47 15.12 -0.91
CA PHE A 149 -9.50 14.55 -2.26
C PHE A 149 -10.59 15.12 -3.17
N SER A 150 -11.58 15.83 -2.62
CA SER A 150 -12.62 16.49 -3.41
C SER A 150 -12.04 17.48 -4.44
N ALA A 151 -10.89 18.08 -4.14
CA ALA A 151 -10.18 19.01 -5.03
C ALA A 151 -9.52 18.33 -6.25
N LEU A 152 -9.31 17.01 -6.20
CA LEU A 152 -8.80 16.24 -7.34
C LEU A 152 -9.93 15.71 -8.24
N GLU A 153 -11.20 15.99 -7.89
CA GLU A 153 -12.40 15.44 -8.56
C GLU A 153 -12.45 13.90 -8.57
N ILE A 154 -11.63 13.22 -7.77
CA ILE A 154 -11.61 11.76 -7.65
C ILE A 154 -12.64 11.33 -6.60
N GLY A 155 -13.84 10.98 -7.05
CA GLY A 155 -14.91 10.45 -6.20
C GLY A 155 -14.67 9.01 -5.76
N GLY A 156 -15.09 8.64 -4.54
CA GLY A 156 -15.14 7.24 -4.11
C GLY A 156 -13.84 6.64 -3.56
N ILE A 157 -12.84 7.47 -3.25
CA ILE A 157 -11.62 7.02 -2.55
C ILE A 157 -12.00 6.60 -1.13
N ARG A 158 -11.67 5.35 -0.77
CA ARG A 158 -11.87 4.80 0.58
C ARG A 158 -10.58 4.72 1.40
N SER A 159 -9.45 4.67 0.72
CA SER A 159 -8.13 4.67 1.36
C SER A 159 -7.09 5.17 0.37
N PHE A 160 -6.01 5.72 0.89
CA PHE A 160 -4.85 6.09 0.09
C PHE A 160 -3.57 5.86 0.89
N SER A 161 -2.47 5.72 0.17
CA SER A 161 -1.12 5.68 0.74
C SER A 161 -0.23 6.55 -0.13
N THR A 162 0.73 7.25 0.49
CA THR A 162 1.62 8.16 -0.24
C THR A 162 3.07 7.70 -0.13
N ALA A 163 3.81 7.87 -1.22
CA ALA A 163 5.25 7.68 -1.23
C ALA A 163 5.90 8.86 -1.95
N ASN A 164 6.80 9.56 -1.24
CA ASN A 164 7.37 10.82 -1.72
C ASN A 164 8.87 10.69 -1.95
N SER A 165 9.36 11.41 -2.96
CA SER A 165 10.77 11.69 -3.20
C SER A 165 10.98 13.19 -3.37
N TYR A 166 12.18 13.61 -3.75
CA TYR A 166 12.50 15.02 -4.00
C TYR A 166 11.92 15.55 -5.32
N THR A 167 11.56 14.66 -6.25
CA THR A 167 11.05 14.99 -7.60
C THR A 167 9.67 14.44 -7.89
N GLU A 168 9.22 13.43 -7.15
CA GLU A 168 7.99 12.71 -7.46
C GLU A 168 7.18 12.42 -6.19
N THR A 169 5.86 12.60 -6.28
CA THR A 169 4.88 12.16 -5.28
C THR A 169 3.99 11.08 -5.87
N LEU A 170 3.91 9.93 -5.22
CA LEU A 170 3.03 8.82 -5.61
C LEU A 170 1.85 8.73 -4.64
N LEU A 171 0.65 8.60 -5.19
CA LEU A 171 -0.58 8.37 -4.46
C LEU A 171 -1.15 7.01 -4.89
N LEU A 172 -1.11 6.02 -4.00
CA LEU A 172 -1.94 4.83 -4.15
C LEU A 172 -3.37 5.21 -3.78
N LEU A 173 -4.29 5.08 -4.73
CA LEU A 173 -5.69 5.40 -4.56
C LEU A 173 -6.50 4.10 -4.61
N GLY A 174 -7.21 3.80 -3.53
CA GLY A 174 -8.14 2.69 -3.50
C GLY A 174 -9.57 3.16 -3.58
N THR A 175 -10.24 2.80 -4.68
CA THR A 175 -11.64 3.15 -4.92
C THR A 175 -12.54 1.93 -4.69
N SER A 176 -13.74 2.17 -4.17
CA SER A 176 -14.87 1.25 -4.32
C SER A 176 -16.10 2.06 -4.67
#